data_AF-A0A259IT57-F1
#
_entry.id   AF-A0A259IT57-F1
#
_cell.length_a   1.000
_cell.length_b   1.000
_cell.length_c   1.000
_cell.angle_alpha   90.00
_cell.angle_beta   90.00
_cell.angle_gamma   90.00
#
_symmetry.space_group_name_H-M   'P 1'
#
loop_
_entity.id
_entity.type
_entity.pdbx_description
1 polymer ?
#
loop_
_entity_poly.entity_id
_entity_poly.type
_entity_poly.pdbx_seq_one_letter_code
_entity_poly.pdbx_strand_id
1 'polypeptide(L)'
;QPIAYDVTLTGLSLAVAIGLTGLGFAVGVYGPLAIRAAVSGIVIGLGVACMHYLGMSALEMPGHIVWANDLVVASVVLGMALGAAALLVADRADSKAKLGAAAGLMTLAIVAVHFTAMGAVTIVPDPTRGFSGLSVSPHSLAAFIASVAIGVLGVCLIGAFADRSTQDKVTLLDDALGNMSQGLVMFDKAGRLVLWNKRYAELYNLKESIKIGSTLLELMQQRHRSGSLIGTPDEYARRAREAAQAGKPFKYLVDLPDGHKIAVSNVVRPGGGWVSTHEDVTEQELAERERAAIASEKSRRAAMDLAIAEFRPQAVELLDGVRASVLAMRANARALMSNSQRTSELAADAVGSFDEASTNVSAVAT
;
A
#
# COMPACT_ATOMS: atom_id res chain seq x y z
N GLN A 1 0.92 37.16 59.14
CA GLN A 1 -0.55 37.34 59.05
C GLN A 1 -1.03 36.55 57.84
N PRO A 2 -2.27 36.04 57.81
CA PRO A 2 -2.71 35.21 56.68
C PRO A 2 -2.74 36.06 55.40
N ILE A 3 -2.35 35.46 54.29
CA ILE A 3 -2.56 35.99 52.94
C ILE A 3 -3.65 35.11 52.33
N ALA A 4 -4.63 35.71 51.68
CA ALA A 4 -5.70 34.98 51.01
C ALA A 4 -5.93 35.54 49.59
N TYR A 5 -6.79 34.88 48.82
CA TYR A 5 -7.13 35.30 47.46
C TYR A 5 -8.65 35.44 47.30
N ASP A 6 -9.09 36.56 46.75
CA ASP A 6 -10.50 36.77 46.35
C ASP A 6 -10.86 35.82 45.20
N VAL A 7 -11.92 35.02 45.41
CA VAL A 7 -12.35 33.99 44.44
C VAL A 7 -12.85 34.61 43.14
N THR A 8 -13.55 35.73 43.20
CA THR A 8 -14.16 36.37 42.03
C THR A 8 -13.08 36.95 41.11
N LEU A 9 -12.11 37.67 41.67
CA LEU A 9 -10.98 38.22 40.90
C LEU A 9 -10.05 37.13 40.39
N THR A 10 -9.84 36.06 41.16
CA THR A 10 -9.07 34.89 40.70
C THR A 10 -9.74 34.20 39.52
N GLY A 11 -11.07 34.00 39.59
CA GLY A 11 -11.86 33.45 38.50
C GLY A 11 -11.87 34.35 37.26
N LEU A 12 -11.96 35.67 37.45
CA LEU A 12 -11.88 36.64 36.36
C LEU A 12 -10.50 36.62 35.69
N SER A 13 -9.42 36.56 36.46
CA SER A 13 -8.04 36.43 35.95
C SER A 13 -7.91 35.18 35.07
N LEU A 14 -8.43 34.04 35.53
CA LEU A 14 -8.45 32.80 34.76
C LEU A 14 -9.26 32.93 33.46
N ALA A 15 -10.46 33.51 33.51
CA ALA A 15 -11.31 33.69 32.34
C ALA A 15 -10.65 34.60 31.29
N VAL A 16 -10.01 35.70 31.72
CA VAL A 16 -9.25 36.60 30.86
C VAL A 16 -8.05 35.88 30.24
N ALA A 17 -7.31 35.09 31.02
CA ALA A 17 -6.18 34.31 30.52
C ALA A 17 -6.60 33.32 29.43
N ILE A 18 -7.68 32.57 29.66
CA ILE A 18 -8.25 31.62 28.69
C ILE A 18 -8.71 32.35 27.43
N GLY A 19 -9.46 33.44 27.59
CA GLY A 19 -10.02 34.22 26.49
C GLY A 19 -8.94 34.83 25.60
N LEU A 20 -7.94 35.50 26.19
CA LEU A 20 -6.86 36.13 25.42
C LEU A 20 -5.93 35.10 24.78
N THR A 21 -5.59 34.01 25.47
CA THR A 21 -4.78 32.94 24.89
C THR A 21 -5.51 32.25 23.74
N GLY A 22 -6.81 31.94 23.93
CA GLY A 22 -7.67 31.36 22.89
C GLY A 22 -7.81 32.27 21.67
N LEU A 23 -8.03 33.57 21.89
CA LEU A 23 -8.05 34.57 20.82
C LEU A 23 -6.70 34.64 20.09
N GLY A 24 -5.59 34.65 20.83
CA GLY A 24 -4.24 34.64 20.26
C GLY A 24 -4.01 33.45 19.33
N PHE A 25 -4.38 32.24 19.76
CA PHE A 25 -4.30 31.05 18.90
C PHE A 25 -5.26 31.11 17.70
N ALA A 26 -6.50 31.58 17.90
CA ALA A 26 -7.46 31.74 16.81
C ALA A 26 -6.95 32.68 15.71
N VAL A 27 -6.34 33.81 16.09
CA VAL A 27 -5.68 34.73 15.16
C VAL A 27 -4.51 34.06 14.44
N GLY A 28 -3.74 33.22 15.13
CA GLY A 28 -2.65 32.43 14.54
C GLY A 28 -3.11 31.43 13.48
N VAL A 29 -4.33 30.90 13.61
CA VAL A 29 -4.92 29.92 12.66
C VAL A 29 -5.62 30.61 11.49
N TYR A 30 -6.48 31.59 11.76
CA TYR A 30 -7.40 32.17 10.78
C TYR A 30 -6.95 33.54 10.21
N GLY A 31 -5.88 34.12 10.73
CA GLY A 31 -5.38 35.43 10.31
C GLY A 31 -4.58 35.42 9.00
N PRO A 32 -4.39 36.60 8.37
CA PRO A 32 -3.58 36.74 7.16
C PRO A 32 -2.12 36.33 7.41
N LEU A 33 -1.58 35.52 6.48
CA LEU A 33 -0.31 34.82 6.61
C LEU A 33 0.88 35.73 6.99
N ALA A 34 0.90 36.96 6.49
CA ALA A 34 2.03 37.88 6.67
C ALA A 34 2.24 38.35 8.13
N ILE A 35 1.18 38.39 8.95
CA ILE A 35 1.25 38.97 10.31
C ILE A 35 0.68 38.08 11.40
N ARG A 36 0.01 36.97 11.06
CA ARG A 36 -0.74 36.13 12.01
C ARG A 36 0.10 35.70 13.22
N ALA A 37 1.35 35.30 13.01
CA ALA A 37 2.22 34.79 14.07
C ALA A 37 2.62 35.89 15.06
N ALA A 38 2.99 37.07 14.55
CA ALA A 38 3.37 38.20 15.39
C ALA A 38 2.18 38.69 16.21
N VAL A 39 1.02 38.88 15.59
CA VAL A 39 -0.20 39.34 16.28
C VAL A 39 -0.66 38.30 17.31
N SER A 40 -0.63 37.01 16.96
CA SER A 40 -0.91 35.92 17.90
C SER A 40 -0.03 36.01 19.15
N GLY A 41 1.29 36.13 18.98
CA GLY A 41 2.22 36.22 20.08
C GLY A 41 2.05 37.49 20.93
N ILE A 42 1.72 38.62 20.31
CA ILE A 42 1.39 39.86 21.02
C ILE A 42 0.17 39.67 21.93
N VAL A 43 -0.92 39.09 21.40
CA VAL A 43 -2.16 38.88 22.14
C VAL A 43 -1.95 37.91 23.31
N ILE A 44 -1.19 36.83 23.10
CA ILE A 44 -0.86 35.88 24.18
C ILE A 44 0.03 36.55 25.23
N GLY A 45 1.06 37.30 24.82
CA GLY A 45 1.94 38.05 25.73
C GLY A 45 1.17 39.07 26.58
N LEU A 46 0.23 39.78 25.98
CA LEU A 46 -0.71 40.66 26.70
C LEU A 46 -1.58 39.86 27.69
N GLY A 47 -2.08 38.69 27.28
CA GLY A 47 -2.83 37.79 28.14
C GLY A 47 -2.07 37.35 29.39
N VAL A 48 -0.78 37.03 29.25
CA VAL A 48 0.10 36.69 30.38
C VAL A 48 0.24 37.87 31.35
N ALA A 49 0.44 39.08 30.83
CA ALA A 49 0.52 40.28 31.67
C ALA A 49 -0.81 40.59 32.38
N CYS A 50 -1.94 40.53 31.67
CA CYS A 50 -3.26 40.70 32.27
C CYS A 50 -3.51 39.68 33.40
N MET A 51 -3.22 38.41 33.15
CA MET A 51 -3.34 37.35 34.15
C MET A 51 -2.51 37.63 35.41
N HIS A 52 -1.28 38.11 35.25
CA HIS A 52 -0.40 38.45 36.36
C HIS A 52 -0.98 39.62 37.20
N TYR A 53 -1.34 40.73 36.57
CA TYR A 53 -1.83 41.92 37.28
C TYR A 53 -3.23 41.73 37.90
N LEU A 54 -4.14 41.06 37.19
CA LEU A 54 -5.46 40.70 37.77
C LEU A 54 -5.28 39.69 38.91
N GLY A 55 -4.34 38.74 38.77
CA GLY A 55 -4.01 37.79 39.84
C GLY A 55 -3.47 38.49 41.10
N MET A 56 -2.56 39.45 40.94
CA MET A 56 -2.06 40.27 42.05
C MET A 56 -3.14 41.16 42.66
N SER A 57 -4.14 41.58 41.88
CA SER A 57 -5.28 42.35 42.38
C SER A 57 -6.23 41.50 43.23
N ALA A 58 -6.21 40.18 43.07
CA ALA A 58 -6.97 39.25 43.90
C ALA A 58 -6.32 38.98 45.27
N LEU A 59 -5.07 39.42 45.48
CA LEU A 59 -4.31 39.19 46.71
C LEU A 59 -4.90 40.00 47.87
N GLU A 60 -5.37 39.32 48.90
CA GLU A 60 -5.83 39.92 50.14
C GLU A 60 -4.74 39.85 51.19
N MET A 61 -4.27 41.04 51.59
CA MET A 61 -3.23 41.21 52.58
C MET A 61 -3.41 42.54 53.32
N PRO A 62 -2.86 42.69 54.54
CA PRO A 62 -2.95 43.90 55.37
C PRO A 62 -2.07 45.06 54.82
N GLY A 63 -2.41 45.53 53.61
CA GLY A 63 -1.68 46.56 52.90
C GLY A 63 -2.35 46.98 51.60
N HIS A 64 -1.82 48.03 50.99
CA HIS A 64 -2.17 48.41 49.63
C HIS A 64 -0.96 48.28 48.70
N ILE A 65 -1.25 47.85 47.48
CA ILE A 65 -0.28 47.65 46.41
C ILE A 65 -0.15 48.97 45.66
N VAL A 66 1.05 49.54 45.65
CA VAL A 66 1.43 50.70 44.84
C VAL A 66 2.31 50.21 43.70
N TRP A 67 2.01 50.67 42.48
CA TRP A 67 2.70 50.25 41.26
C TRP A 67 3.61 51.34 40.71
N ALA A 68 4.82 50.95 40.33
CA ALA A 68 5.70 51.75 39.48
C ALA A 68 5.23 51.60 38.02
N ASN A 69 4.53 52.62 37.50
CA ASN A 69 3.88 52.55 36.17
C ASN A 69 4.86 52.32 35.02
N ASP A 70 6.09 52.81 35.14
CA ASP A 70 7.18 52.59 34.18
C ASP A 70 7.53 51.10 34.05
N LEU A 71 7.69 50.40 35.18
CA LEU A 71 7.96 48.96 35.18
C LEU A 71 6.74 48.12 34.76
N VAL A 72 5.53 48.59 35.05
CA VAL A 72 4.29 47.95 34.55
C VAL A 72 4.23 48.01 33.03
N VAL A 73 4.43 49.18 32.43
CA VAL A 73 4.45 49.32 30.97
C VAL A 73 5.59 48.50 30.36
N ALA A 74 6.78 48.53 30.97
CA ALA A 74 7.93 47.77 30.50
C ALA A 74 7.67 46.26 30.50
N SER A 75 7.05 45.71 31.56
CA SER A 75 6.74 44.28 31.64
C SER A 75 5.75 43.84 30.54
N VAL A 76 4.71 44.65 30.29
CA VAL A 76 3.68 44.38 29.27
C VAL A 76 4.30 44.39 27.88
N VAL A 77 5.09 45.42 27.56
CA VAL A 77 5.78 45.54 26.27
C VAL A 77 6.75 44.37 26.07
N LEU A 78 7.50 44.00 27.11
CA LEU A 78 8.44 42.89 27.05
C LEU A 78 7.73 41.55 26.83
N GLY A 79 6.60 41.32 27.51
CA GLY A 79 5.75 40.15 27.31
C GLY A 79 5.20 40.06 25.88
N MET A 80 4.67 41.18 25.35
CA MET A 80 4.18 41.26 23.96
C MET A 80 5.30 41.01 22.94
N ALA A 81 6.47 41.63 23.12
CA ALA A 81 7.60 41.51 22.20
C ALA A 81 8.19 40.09 22.18
N LEU A 82 8.43 39.50 23.35
CA LEU A 82 8.96 38.13 23.46
C LEU A 82 7.92 37.10 23.02
N GLY A 83 6.63 37.33 23.32
CA GLY A 83 5.54 36.52 22.80
C GLY A 83 5.49 36.55 21.26
N ALA A 84 5.55 37.73 20.66
CA ALA A 84 5.61 37.89 19.20
C ALA A 84 6.81 37.13 18.60
N ALA A 85 7.99 37.28 19.19
CA ALA A 85 9.20 36.57 18.75
C ALA A 85 9.05 35.05 18.85
N ALA A 86 8.50 34.55 19.97
CA ALA A 86 8.26 33.12 20.17
C ALA A 86 7.36 32.53 19.07
N LEU A 87 6.24 33.18 18.77
CA LEU A 87 5.30 32.70 17.76
C LEU A 87 5.85 32.86 16.33
N LEU A 88 6.63 33.90 16.05
CA LEU A 88 7.33 34.06 14.77
C LEU A 88 8.39 32.99 14.51
N VAL A 89 9.05 32.50 15.56
CA VAL A 89 9.99 31.37 15.48
C VAL A 89 9.22 30.06 15.35
N ALA A 90 8.12 29.89 16.09
CA ALA A 90 7.27 28.70 16.02
C ALA A 90 6.65 28.49 14.62
N ASP A 91 6.12 29.55 13.99
CA ASP A 91 5.50 29.49 12.66
C ASP A 91 6.52 29.17 11.55
N ARG A 92 7.81 29.45 11.78
CA ARG A 92 8.92 29.11 10.87
C ARG A 92 9.73 27.88 11.30
N ALA A 93 9.25 27.13 12.30
CA ALA A 93 9.97 25.99 12.82
C ALA A 93 9.86 24.78 11.87
N ASP A 94 10.99 24.41 11.28
CA ASP A 94 11.17 23.21 10.45
C ASP A 94 11.88 22.06 11.20
N SER A 95 12.31 22.34 12.43
CA SER A 95 13.20 21.47 13.20
C SER A 95 12.86 21.54 14.69
N LYS A 96 13.13 20.44 15.40
CA LYS A 96 12.91 20.33 16.85
C LYS A 96 13.69 21.40 17.63
N ALA A 97 14.85 21.82 17.13
CA ALA A 97 15.66 22.88 17.72
C ALA A 97 14.96 24.25 17.67
N LYS A 98 14.40 24.65 16.51
CA LYS A 98 13.63 25.90 16.39
C LYS A 98 12.36 25.87 17.24
N LEU A 99 11.69 24.72 17.31
CA LEU A 99 10.53 24.56 18.19
C LEU A 99 10.92 24.70 19.67
N GLY A 100 12.05 24.11 20.09
CA GLY A 100 12.60 24.30 21.42
C GLY A 100 12.97 25.75 21.73
N ALA A 101 13.54 26.47 20.75
CA ALA A 101 13.84 27.89 20.87
C ALA A 101 12.57 28.75 21.02
N ALA A 102 11.52 28.47 20.26
CA ALA A 102 10.22 29.15 20.39
C ALA A 102 9.61 28.93 21.79
N ALA A 103 9.61 27.69 22.28
CA ALA A 103 9.15 27.38 23.64
C ALA A 103 10.00 28.06 24.72
N GLY A 104 11.32 28.14 24.51
CA GLY A 104 12.24 28.87 25.38
C GLY A 104 11.93 30.38 25.41
N LEU A 105 11.69 31.00 24.25
CA LEU A 105 11.29 32.41 24.16
C LEU A 105 9.95 32.68 24.83
N MET A 106 8.98 31.77 24.68
CA MET A 106 7.69 31.89 25.35
C MET A 106 7.82 31.79 26.88
N THR A 107 8.63 30.83 27.35
CA THR A 107 8.97 30.72 28.79
C THR A 107 9.65 31.98 29.28
N LEU A 108 10.60 32.52 28.51
CA LEU A 108 11.29 33.76 28.83
C LEU A 108 10.32 34.95 28.89
N ALA A 109 9.32 35.02 28.00
CA ALA A 109 8.28 36.04 28.05
C ALA A 109 7.51 36.00 29.38
N ILE A 110 7.10 34.81 29.82
CA ILE A 110 6.39 34.61 31.08
C ILE A 110 7.27 35.04 32.26
N VAL A 111 8.51 34.55 32.31
CA VAL A 111 9.48 34.89 33.38
C VAL A 111 9.75 36.39 33.41
N ALA A 112 9.98 37.00 32.26
CA ALA A 112 10.26 38.43 32.15
C ALA A 112 9.10 39.28 32.68
N VAL A 113 7.86 38.97 32.29
CA VAL A 113 6.67 39.63 32.83
C VAL A 113 6.63 39.52 34.36
N HIS A 114 6.80 38.31 34.90
CA HIS A 114 6.70 38.08 36.35
C HIS A 114 7.76 38.84 37.14
N PHE A 115 9.02 38.75 36.76
CA PHE A 115 10.09 39.39 37.53
C PHE A 115 10.05 40.91 37.42
N THR A 116 9.78 41.46 36.23
CA THR A 116 9.65 42.92 36.06
C THR A 116 8.41 43.44 36.80
N ALA A 117 7.29 42.72 36.77
CA ALA A 117 6.09 43.10 37.50
C ALA A 117 6.26 43.00 39.03
N MET A 118 6.96 41.97 39.53
CA MET A 118 7.30 41.88 40.96
C MET A 118 8.30 42.97 41.39
N GLY A 119 9.14 43.46 40.49
CA GLY A 119 9.96 44.66 40.72
C GLY A 119 9.15 45.97 40.73
N ALA A 120 7.96 45.97 40.13
CA ALA A 120 7.08 47.14 40.05
C ALA A 120 6.21 47.34 41.29
N VAL A 121 6.07 46.33 42.16
CA VAL A 121 5.19 46.38 43.31
C VAL A 121 5.89 46.90 44.56
N THR A 122 5.27 47.88 45.21
CA THR A 122 5.57 48.27 46.58
C THR A 122 4.34 48.03 47.44
N ILE A 123 4.50 47.28 48.51
CA ILE A 123 3.41 46.99 49.46
C ILE A 123 3.55 47.96 50.62
N VAL A 124 2.57 48.86 50.76
CA VAL A 124 2.49 49.76 51.91
C VAL A 124 1.58 49.12 52.97
N PRO A 125 2.09 48.82 54.17
CA PRO A 125 1.30 48.18 55.22
C PRO A 125 0.11 49.03 55.66
N ASP A 126 -1.06 48.40 55.78
CA ASP A 126 -2.28 49.02 56.29
C ASP A 126 -3.02 48.00 57.18
N PRO A 127 -2.90 48.12 58.51
CA PRO A 127 -3.50 47.17 59.46
C PRO A 127 -5.02 47.29 59.56
N THR A 128 -5.64 48.28 58.90
CA THR A 128 -7.10 48.48 58.94
C THR A 128 -7.85 47.61 57.94
N ARG A 129 -7.15 46.92 57.03
CA ARG A 129 -7.75 45.99 56.05
C ARG A 129 -7.93 44.59 56.63
N GLY A 130 -9.17 44.11 56.60
CA GLY A 130 -9.53 42.71 56.82
C GLY A 130 -9.73 41.95 55.51
N PHE A 131 -9.90 40.63 55.63
CA PHE A 131 -10.26 39.75 54.51
C PHE A 131 -11.70 40.00 54.03
N SER A 132 -11.93 39.87 52.72
CA SER A 132 -13.29 39.87 52.18
C SER A 132 -13.97 38.51 52.44
N GLY A 133 -15.29 38.44 52.28
CA GLY A 133 -16.08 37.28 52.70
C GLY A 133 -15.72 35.93 52.04
N LEU A 134 -15.39 35.90 50.75
CA LEU A 134 -15.08 34.67 49.98
C LEU A 134 -13.60 34.66 49.58
N SER A 135 -12.76 34.14 50.47
CA SER A 135 -11.32 34.06 50.27
C SER A 135 -10.81 32.61 50.28
N VAL A 136 -9.77 32.32 49.50
CA VAL A 136 -9.16 30.98 49.41
C VAL A 136 -7.74 31.00 49.94
N SER A 137 -7.37 29.96 50.70
CA SER A 137 -6.02 29.81 51.21
C SER A 137 -5.01 29.53 50.08
N PRO A 138 -3.76 30.02 50.18
CA PRO A 138 -2.73 29.78 49.17
C PRO A 138 -2.48 28.29 48.87
N HIS A 139 -2.57 27.42 49.88
CA HIS A 139 -2.37 25.98 49.73
C HIS A 139 -3.49 25.31 48.91
N SER A 140 -4.75 25.69 49.17
CA SER A 140 -5.90 25.17 48.42
C SER A 140 -5.86 25.63 46.96
N LEU A 141 -5.52 26.90 46.72
CA LEU A 141 -5.41 27.45 45.38
C LEU A 141 -4.27 26.79 44.59
N ALA A 142 -3.11 26.59 45.23
CA ALA A 142 -1.97 25.89 44.61
C ALA A 142 -2.31 24.44 44.24
N ALA A 143 -2.98 23.70 45.12
CA ALA A 143 -3.42 22.33 44.86
C ALA A 143 -4.41 22.25 43.68
N PHE A 144 -5.33 23.21 43.59
CA PHE A 144 -6.27 23.30 42.48
C PHE A 144 -5.57 23.57 41.15
N ILE A 145 -4.70 24.59 41.09
CA ILE A 145 -3.93 24.93 39.87
C ILE A 145 -3.06 23.75 39.43
N ALA A 146 -2.38 23.08 40.36
CA ALA A 146 -1.55 21.91 40.06
C ALA A 146 -2.37 20.76 39.47
N SER A 147 -3.56 20.49 40.03
CA SER A 147 -4.46 19.44 39.53
C SER A 147 -4.94 19.73 38.11
N VAL A 148 -5.33 20.98 37.83
CA VAL A 148 -5.74 21.41 36.48
C VAL A 148 -4.57 21.31 35.51
N ALA A 149 -3.37 21.77 35.90
CA ALA A 149 -2.18 21.72 35.05
C ALA A 149 -1.78 20.28 34.68
N ILE A 150 -1.82 19.36 35.64
CA ILE A 150 -1.56 17.92 35.39
C ILE A 150 -2.61 17.34 34.43
N GLY A 151 -3.89 17.68 34.63
CA GLY A 151 -4.96 17.24 33.74
C GLY A 151 -4.78 17.71 32.30
N VAL A 152 -4.46 19.00 32.11
CA VAL A 152 -4.19 19.58 30.78
C VAL A 152 -2.97 18.92 30.13
N LEU A 153 -1.87 18.75 30.87
CA LEU A 153 -0.68 18.05 30.38
C LEU A 153 -0.99 16.62 29.96
N GLY A 154 -1.81 15.89 30.75
CA GLY A 154 -2.25 14.54 30.43
C GLY A 154 -3.03 14.49 29.11
N VAL A 155 -4.01 15.37 28.91
CA VAL A 155 -4.77 15.46 27.66
C VAL A 155 -3.87 15.81 26.47
N CYS A 156 -2.95 16.76 26.63
CA CYS A 156 -1.99 17.12 25.58
C CYS A 156 -1.07 15.95 25.21
N LEU A 157 -0.58 15.19 26.20
CA LEU A 157 0.26 14.01 25.95
C LEU A 157 -0.53 12.90 25.24
N ILE A 158 -1.75 12.59 25.69
CA ILE A 158 -2.62 11.60 25.04
C ILE A 158 -2.88 12.00 23.58
N GLY A 159 -3.19 13.28 23.33
CA GLY A 159 -3.35 13.82 21.98
C GLY A 159 -2.10 13.64 21.12
N ALA A 160 -0.92 13.99 21.66
CA ALA A 160 0.35 13.85 20.95
C ALA A 160 0.70 12.37 20.63
N PHE A 161 0.41 11.44 21.54
CA PHE A 161 0.61 10.01 21.31
C PHE A 161 -0.39 9.44 20.30
N ALA A 162 -1.66 9.83 20.39
CA ALA A 162 -2.70 9.40 19.45
C ALA A 162 -2.40 9.88 18.02
N ASP A 163 -1.92 11.12 17.87
CA ASP A 163 -1.54 11.69 16.58
C ASP A 163 -0.38 10.93 15.94
N ARG A 164 0.70 10.67 16.71
CA ARG A 164 1.81 9.82 16.23
C ARG A 164 1.35 8.44 15.78
N SER A 165 0.51 7.78 16.59
CA SER A 165 0.01 6.45 16.25
C SER A 165 -0.82 6.42 14.98
N THR A 166 -1.47 7.54 14.63
CA THR A 166 -2.24 7.67 13.39
C THR A 166 -1.30 7.85 12.21
N GLN A 167 -0.29 8.71 12.35
CA GLN A 167 0.70 8.93 11.29
C GLN A 167 1.51 7.66 10.99
N ASP A 168 1.99 6.95 12.02
CA ASP A 168 2.77 5.72 11.85
C ASP A 168 1.97 4.64 11.09
N LYS A 169 0.65 4.56 11.32
CA LYS A 169 -0.22 3.64 10.59
C LYS A 169 -0.40 4.03 9.13
N VAL A 170 -0.48 5.33 8.84
CA VAL A 170 -0.61 5.83 7.46
C VAL A 170 0.66 5.54 6.68
N THR A 171 1.84 5.81 7.24
CA THR A 171 3.12 5.49 6.58
C THR A 171 3.32 3.99 6.41
N LEU A 172 3.02 3.17 7.42
CA LEU A 172 3.10 1.70 7.29
C LEU A 172 2.18 1.16 6.19
N LEU A 173 0.96 1.70 6.08
CA LEU A 173 0.03 1.31 5.01
C LEU A 173 0.55 1.75 3.63
N ASP A 174 1.07 2.97 3.51
CA ASP A 174 1.62 3.48 2.25
C ASP A 174 2.85 2.68 1.81
N ASP A 175 3.76 2.37 2.74
CA ASP A 175 4.94 1.54 2.50
C ASP A 175 4.56 0.11 2.10
N ALA A 176 3.58 -0.50 2.79
CA ALA A 176 3.10 -1.83 2.46
C ALA A 176 2.47 -1.87 1.07
N LEU A 177 1.59 -0.91 0.75
CA LEU A 177 0.92 -0.82 -0.54
C LEU A 177 1.87 -0.45 -1.68
N GLY A 178 2.88 0.38 -1.41
CA GLY A 178 3.91 0.80 -2.35
C GLY A 178 4.89 -0.31 -2.73
N ASN A 179 5.15 -1.25 -1.82
CA ASN A 179 6.04 -2.39 -2.06
C ASN A 179 5.32 -3.66 -2.56
N MET A 180 4.01 -3.62 -2.78
CA MET A 180 3.28 -4.73 -3.39
C MET A 180 3.53 -4.82 -4.89
N SER A 181 3.82 -6.03 -5.39
CA SER A 181 3.95 -6.33 -6.83
C SER A 181 2.61 -6.23 -7.59
N GLN A 182 1.49 -6.32 -6.86
CA GLN A 182 0.14 -6.19 -7.39
C GLN A 182 -0.38 -4.75 -7.31
N GLY A 183 -1.05 -4.31 -8.38
CA GLY A 183 -1.88 -3.12 -8.37
C GLY A 183 -3.15 -3.35 -7.56
N LEU A 184 -3.54 -2.38 -6.73
CA LEU A 184 -4.71 -2.43 -5.88
C LEU A 184 -5.61 -1.24 -6.18
N VAL A 185 -6.91 -1.47 -6.33
CA VAL A 185 -7.95 -0.43 -6.28
C VAL A 185 -9.13 -0.90 -5.45
N MET A 186 -9.81 0.03 -4.79
CA MET A 186 -10.96 -0.25 -3.94
C MET A 186 -12.06 0.76 -4.21
N PHE A 187 -13.30 0.28 -4.27
CA PHE A 187 -14.49 1.10 -4.45
C PHE A 187 -15.44 0.95 -3.28
N ASP A 188 -16.19 2.02 -2.98
CA ASP A 188 -17.30 2.00 -2.02
C ASP A 188 -18.59 1.43 -2.64
N LYS A 189 -19.67 1.41 -1.86
CA LYS A 189 -21.01 0.98 -2.31
C LYS A 189 -21.54 1.76 -3.52
N ALA A 190 -21.15 3.02 -3.67
CA ALA A 190 -21.57 3.89 -4.76
C ALA A 190 -20.66 3.75 -6.00
N GLY A 191 -19.63 2.90 -5.95
CA GLY A 191 -18.67 2.74 -7.03
C GLY A 191 -17.70 3.93 -7.15
N ARG A 192 -17.45 4.64 -6.04
CA ARG A 192 -16.41 5.68 -5.97
C ARG A 192 -15.13 5.08 -5.42
N LEU A 193 -14.01 5.51 -5.99
CA LEU A 193 -12.68 5.05 -5.63
C LEU A 193 -12.35 5.51 -4.19
N VAL A 194 -11.97 4.57 -3.33
CA VAL A 194 -11.60 4.82 -1.94
C VAL A 194 -10.10 4.68 -1.73
N LEU A 195 -9.46 3.77 -2.48
CA LEU A 195 -8.04 3.48 -2.33
C LEU A 195 -7.47 2.99 -3.66
N TRP A 196 -6.22 3.36 -3.93
CA TRP A 196 -5.40 2.82 -5.00
C TRP A 196 -3.94 2.82 -4.58
N ASN A 197 -3.10 1.96 -5.16
CA ASN A 197 -1.64 2.00 -4.93
C ASN A 197 -0.86 2.38 -6.20
N LYS A 198 0.38 2.82 -6.03
CA LYS A 198 1.24 3.26 -7.16
C LYS A 198 1.39 2.20 -8.25
N ARG A 199 1.52 0.92 -7.85
CA ARG A 199 1.64 -0.20 -8.78
C ARG A 199 0.47 -0.29 -9.76
N TYR A 200 -0.76 0.02 -9.32
CA TYR A 200 -1.91 0.08 -10.23
C TYR A 200 -1.73 1.13 -11.32
N ALA A 201 -1.28 2.34 -10.97
CA ALA A 201 -1.06 3.40 -11.95
C ALA A 201 0.05 3.05 -12.96
N GLU A 202 1.10 2.36 -12.50
CA GLU A 202 2.19 1.86 -13.34
C GLU A 202 1.70 0.81 -14.34
N LEU A 203 0.94 -0.20 -13.88
CA LEU A 203 0.41 -1.27 -14.73
C LEU A 203 -0.45 -0.76 -15.90
N TYR A 204 -1.10 0.39 -15.75
CA TYR A 204 -2.00 0.96 -16.76
C TYR A 204 -1.50 2.29 -17.37
N ASN A 205 -0.23 2.63 -17.12
CA ASN A 205 0.42 3.85 -17.62
C ASN A 205 -0.39 5.13 -17.37
N LEU A 206 -0.93 5.26 -16.16
CA LEU A 206 -1.75 6.40 -15.76
C LEU A 206 -0.84 7.54 -15.29
N LYS A 207 -0.62 8.53 -16.17
CA LYS A 207 0.24 9.70 -15.93
C LYS A 207 -0.40 10.78 -15.04
N GLU A 208 -1.72 10.82 -15.00
CA GLU A 208 -2.47 11.75 -14.14
C GLU A 208 -2.71 11.11 -12.77
N SER A 209 -2.60 11.92 -11.71
CA SER A 209 -2.92 11.48 -10.34
C SER A 209 -4.37 11.01 -10.26
N ILE A 210 -4.57 9.73 -9.93
CA ILE A 210 -5.90 9.16 -9.74
C ILE A 210 -6.53 9.81 -8.50
N LYS A 211 -7.69 10.43 -8.66
CA LYS A 211 -8.37 11.13 -7.57
C LYS A 211 -9.23 10.17 -6.76
N ILE A 212 -9.01 10.13 -5.43
CA ILE A 212 -9.93 9.48 -4.50
C ILE A 212 -11.30 10.17 -4.62
N GLY A 213 -12.37 9.37 -4.61
CA GLY A 213 -13.76 9.81 -4.80
C GLY A 213 -14.24 9.78 -6.26
N SER A 214 -13.33 9.63 -7.23
CA SER A 214 -13.70 9.46 -8.64
C SER A 214 -14.55 8.22 -8.85
N THR A 215 -15.52 8.32 -9.75
CA THR A 215 -16.38 7.18 -10.10
C THR A 215 -15.59 6.15 -10.89
N LEU A 216 -16.03 4.89 -10.83
CA LEU A 216 -15.47 3.83 -11.67
C LEU A 216 -15.45 4.22 -13.17
N LEU A 217 -16.48 4.94 -13.65
CA LEU A 217 -16.56 5.38 -15.04
C LEU A 217 -15.44 6.36 -15.39
N GLU A 218 -15.19 7.37 -14.54
CA GLU A 218 -14.10 8.34 -14.72
C GLU A 218 -12.73 7.63 -14.75
N LEU A 219 -12.50 6.65 -13.88
CA LEU A 219 -11.26 5.86 -13.90
C LEU A 219 -11.11 5.05 -15.19
N MET A 220 -12.20 4.43 -15.67
CA MET A 220 -12.17 3.69 -16.95
C MET A 220 -11.96 4.62 -18.14
N GLN A 221 -12.52 5.82 -18.12
CA GLN A 221 -12.23 6.85 -19.14
C GLN A 221 -10.75 7.25 -19.14
N GLN A 222 -10.14 7.39 -17.96
CA GLN A 222 -8.71 7.69 -17.85
C GLN A 222 -7.85 6.54 -18.42
N ARG A 223 -8.21 5.28 -18.11
CA ARG A 223 -7.55 4.10 -18.70
C ARG A 223 -7.74 4.00 -20.21
N HIS A 224 -8.90 4.40 -20.71
CA HIS A 224 -9.15 4.44 -22.14
C HIS A 224 -8.29 5.51 -22.83
N ARG A 225 -8.17 6.70 -22.23
CA ARG A 225 -7.26 7.76 -22.73
C ARG A 225 -5.78 7.34 -22.69
N SER A 226 -5.37 6.52 -21.71
CA SER A 226 -4.01 5.98 -21.66
C SER A 226 -3.79 4.81 -22.63
N GLY A 227 -4.83 4.34 -23.33
CA GLY A 227 -4.76 3.19 -24.24
C GLY A 227 -4.70 1.84 -23.52
N SER A 228 -5.00 1.78 -22.22
CA SER A 228 -4.89 0.57 -21.39
C SER A 228 -6.22 -0.16 -21.16
N LEU A 229 -7.31 0.29 -21.80
CA LEU A 229 -8.63 -0.33 -21.70
C LEU A 229 -9.03 -0.93 -23.06
N ILE A 230 -9.37 -2.22 -23.05
CA ILE A 230 -10.05 -2.89 -24.17
C ILE A 230 -11.57 -2.72 -24.01
N GLY A 231 -12.24 -2.24 -25.07
CA GLY A 231 -13.67 -1.99 -25.10
C GLY A 231 -14.05 -0.58 -24.64
N THR A 232 -15.33 -0.36 -24.33
CA THR A 232 -15.84 0.95 -23.93
C THR A 232 -15.85 1.13 -22.40
N PRO A 233 -15.53 2.33 -21.87
CA PRO A 233 -15.59 2.61 -20.44
C PRO A 233 -16.94 2.28 -19.78
N ASP A 234 -18.04 2.60 -20.45
CA ASP A 234 -19.40 2.40 -19.95
C ASP A 234 -19.77 0.93 -19.77
N GLU A 235 -19.44 0.09 -20.75
CA GLU A 235 -19.70 -1.35 -20.69
C GLU A 235 -18.91 -2.00 -19.56
N TYR A 236 -17.63 -1.64 -19.42
CA TYR A 236 -16.79 -2.15 -18.35
C TYR A 236 -17.36 -1.73 -16.98
N ALA A 237 -17.69 -0.44 -16.82
CA ALA A 237 -18.22 0.08 -15.57
C ALA A 237 -19.56 -0.57 -15.20
N ARG A 238 -20.44 -0.84 -16.17
CA ARG A 238 -21.68 -1.58 -15.98
C ARG A 238 -21.42 -3.01 -15.49
N ARG A 239 -20.59 -3.78 -16.21
CA ARG A 239 -20.27 -5.18 -15.88
C ARG A 239 -19.64 -5.31 -14.48
N ALA A 240 -18.72 -4.42 -14.15
CA ALA A 240 -18.08 -4.41 -12.84
C ALA A 240 -19.06 -4.10 -11.70
N ARG A 241 -20.00 -3.16 -11.90
CA ARG A 241 -21.07 -2.87 -10.93
C ARG A 241 -22.02 -4.05 -10.74
N GLU A 242 -22.45 -4.69 -11.82
CA GLU A 242 -23.33 -5.86 -11.77
C GLU A 242 -22.67 -7.03 -11.01
N ALA A 243 -21.40 -7.30 -11.30
CA ALA A 243 -20.65 -8.35 -10.62
C ALA A 243 -20.43 -8.05 -9.13
N ALA A 244 -20.19 -6.79 -8.76
CA ALA A 244 -20.11 -6.37 -7.37
C ALA A 244 -21.45 -6.50 -6.63
N GLN A 245 -22.57 -6.15 -7.27
CA GLN A 245 -23.92 -6.30 -6.70
C GLN A 245 -24.32 -7.76 -6.52
N ALA A 246 -23.88 -8.65 -7.43
CA ALA A 246 -24.13 -10.09 -7.33
C ALA A 246 -23.38 -10.76 -6.16
N GLY A 247 -22.46 -10.05 -5.48
CA GLY A 247 -21.78 -10.54 -4.28
C GLY A 247 -20.77 -11.65 -4.53
N LYS A 248 -20.48 -11.99 -5.79
CA LYS A 248 -19.60 -13.12 -6.14
C LYS A 248 -18.20 -12.61 -6.46
N PRO A 249 -17.13 -13.19 -5.88
CA PRO A 249 -15.79 -12.92 -6.34
C PRO A 249 -15.65 -13.41 -7.78
N PHE A 250 -14.93 -12.66 -8.60
CA PHE A 250 -14.66 -13.06 -9.99
C PHE A 250 -13.22 -12.74 -10.35
N LYS A 251 -12.60 -13.70 -11.04
CA LYS A 251 -11.25 -13.60 -11.59
C LYS A 251 -11.31 -13.69 -13.09
N TYR A 252 -10.52 -12.87 -13.78
CA TYR A 252 -10.40 -12.90 -15.23
C TYR A 252 -9.03 -12.36 -15.64
N LEU A 253 -8.61 -12.76 -16.83
CA LEU A 253 -7.41 -12.25 -17.49
C LEU A 253 -7.80 -11.11 -18.42
N VAL A 254 -6.98 -10.06 -18.44
CA VAL A 254 -7.09 -8.93 -19.35
C VAL A 254 -5.82 -8.88 -20.18
N ASP A 255 -5.97 -9.01 -21.49
CA ASP A 255 -4.93 -8.64 -22.42
C ASP A 255 -4.86 -7.12 -22.51
N LEU A 256 -3.68 -6.55 -22.32
CA LEU A 256 -3.44 -5.13 -22.56
C LEU A 256 -2.94 -4.91 -23.99
N PRO A 257 -3.23 -3.74 -24.60
CA PRO A 257 -2.77 -3.45 -25.97
C PRO A 257 -1.25 -3.43 -26.15
N ASP A 258 -0.49 -3.29 -25.08
CA ASP A 258 0.98 -3.35 -25.07
C ASP A 258 1.53 -4.79 -25.01
N GLY A 259 0.66 -5.80 -24.93
CA GLY A 259 1.01 -7.22 -24.89
C GLY A 259 1.08 -7.82 -23.49
N HIS A 260 0.96 -7.03 -22.42
CA HIS A 260 0.93 -7.55 -21.06
C HIS A 260 -0.39 -8.28 -20.76
N LYS A 261 -0.33 -9.31 -19.92
CA LYS A 261 -1.48 -10.05 -19.41
C LYS A 261 -1.68 -9.75 -17.93
N ILE A 262 -2.81 -9.13 -17.61
CA ILE A 262 -3.14 -8.77 -16.23
C ILE A 262 -4.21 -9.71 -15.67
N ALA A 263 -3.87 -10.44 -14.61
CA ALA A 263 -4.82 -11.17 -13.80
C ALA A 263 -5.54 -10.21 -12.84
N VAL A 264 -6.87 -10.13 -12.97
CA VAL A 264 -7.71 -9.28 -12.13
C VAL A 264 -8.55 -10.14 -11.20
N SER A 265 -8.49 -9.88 -9.90
CA SER A 265 -9.31 -10.55 -8.88
C SER A 265 -10.15 -9.54 -8.12
N ASN A 266 -11.47 -9.73 -8.10
CA ASN A 266 -12.40 -8.85 -7.41
C ASN A 266 -13.02 -9.56 -6.21
N VAL A 267 -13.04 -8.89 -5.06
CA VAL A 267 -13.64 -9.39 -3.82
C VAL A 267 -14.58 -8.34 -3.25
N VAL A 268 -15.83 -8.71 -3.01
CA VAL A 268 -16.84 -7.83 -2.41
C VAL A 268 -16.58 -7.69 -0.92
N ARG A 269 -16.70 -6.47 -0.39
CA ARG A 269 -16.45 -6.19 1.03
C ARG A 269 -17.71 -6.41 1.88
N PRO A 270 -17.58 -6.86 3.16
CA PRO A 270 -18.71 -7.03 4.08
C PRO A 270 -19.53 -5.74 4.33
N GLY A 271 -18.91 -4.57 4.12
CA GLY A 271 -19.55 -3.26 4.18
C GLY A 271 -19.98 -2.71 2.82
N GLY A 272 -20.06 -3.55 1.79
CA GLY A 272 -20.34 -3.18 0.40
C GLY A 272 -19.19 -2.46 -0.30
N GLY A 273 -19.31 -2.31 -1.62
CA GLY A 273 -18.17 -2.02 -2.49
C GLY A 273 -17.29 -3.25 -2.72
N TRP A 274 -16.17 -3.09 -3.41
CA TRP A 274 -15.28 -4.19 -3.74
C TRP A 274 -13.82 -3.75 -3.80
N VAL A 275 -12.92 -4.73 -3.68
CA VAL A 275 -11.47 -4.60 -3.84
C VAL A 275 -11.08 -5.34 -5.11
N SER A 276 -10.27 -4.71 -5.95
CA SER A 276 -9.69 -5.32 -7.14
C SER A 276 -8.16 -5.37 -7.00
N THR A 277 -7.58 -6.56 -7.10
CA THR A 277 -6.14 -6.74 -7.28
C THR A 277 -5.82 -7.04 -8.73
N HIS A 278 -4.68 -6.54 -9.18
CA HIS A 278 -4.20 -6.58 -10.56
C HIS A 278 -2.76 -7.04 -10.57
N GLU A 279 -2.50 -8.20 -11.15
CA GLU A 279 -1.16 -8.78 -11.21
C GLU A 279 -0.74 -8.97 -12.66
N ASP A 280 0.46 -8.52 -13.00
CA ASP A 280 1.05 -8.85 -14.30
C ASP A 280 1.54 -10.30 -14.26
N VAL A 281 0.88 -11.15 -15.04
CA VAL A 281 1.16 -12.59 -15.13
C VAL A 281 1.78 -12.95 -16.48
N THR A 282 2.26 -11.97 -17.25
CA THR A 282 2.81 -12.19 -18.60
C THR A 282 3.95 -13.20 -18.59
N GLU A 283 4.93 -13.00 -17.71
CA GLU A 283 6.09 -13.89 -17.57
C GLU A 283 5.67 -15.27 -17.07
N GLN A 284 4.74 -15.32 -16.11
CA GLN A 284 4.22 -16.57 -15.57
C GLN A 284 3.50 -17.40 -16.64
N GLU A 285 2.61 -16.77 -17.42
CA GLU A 285 1.88 -17.40 -18.53
C GLU A 285 2.85 -17.89 -19.61
N LEU A 286 3.88 -17.11 -19.96
CA LEU A 286 4.87 -17.51 -20.93
C LEU A 286 5.64 -18.74 -20.45
N ALA A 287 6.11 -18.72 -19.19
CA ALA A 287 6.82 -19.84 -18.58
C ALA A 287 5.93 -21.10 -18.42
N GLU A 288 4.64 -20.93 -18.14
CA GLU A 288 3.68 -22.04 -18.10
C GLU A 288 3.46 -22.65 -19.49
N ARG A 289 3.34 -21.82 -20.53
CA ARG A 289 3.22 -22.28 -21.92
C ARG A 289 4.48 -22.99 -22.41
N GLU A 290 5.65 -22.47 -22.12
CA GLU A 290 6.93 -23.11 -22.45
C GLU A 290 7.06 -24.47 -21.75
N ARG A 291 6.73 -24.54 -20.46
CA ARG A 291 6.72 -25.80 -19.70
C ARG A 291 5.74 -26.81 -20.31
N ALA A 292 4.54 -26.37 -20.67
CA ALA A 292 3.55 -27.23 -21.32
C ALA A 292 4.03 -27.73 -22.69
N ALA A 293 4.67 -26.88 -23.50
CA ALA A 293 5.22 -27.25 -24.80
C ALA A 293 6.36 -28.28 -24.67
N ILE A 294 7.30 -28.07 -23.74
CA ILE A 294 8.39 -29.02 -23.45
C ILE A 294 7.82 -30.37 -22.98
N ALA A 295 6.80 -30.35 -22.11
CA ALA A 295 6.15 -31.57 -21.63
C ALA A 295 5.48 -32.34 -22.78
N SER A 296 4.76 -31.64 -23.67
CA SER A 296 4.12 -32.24 -24.84
C SER A 296 5.12 -32.87 -25.80
N GLU A 297 6.22 -32.17 -26.11
CA GLU A 297 7.29 -32.69 -26.97
C GLU A 297 7.97 -33.92 -26.36
N LYS A 298 8.20 -33.92 -25.04
CA LYS A 298 8.75 -35.08 -24.33
C LYS A 298 7.79 -36.28 -24.40
N SER A 299 6.50 -36.07 -24.19
CA SER A 299 5.47 -37.12 -24.34
C SER A 299 5.42 -37.66 -25.77
N ARG A 300 5.52 -36.80 -26.79
CA ARG A 300 5.53 -37.20 -28.20
C ARG A 300 6.75 -38.06 -28.54
N ARG A 301 7.94 -37.69 -28.06
CA ARG A 301 9.17 -38.48 -28.25
C ARG A 301 9.06 -39.85 -27.57
N ALA A 302 8.60 -39.89 -26.33
CA ALA A 302 8.41 -41.15 -25.60
C ALA A 302 7.42 -42.09 -26.32
N ALA A 303 6.31 -41.56 -26.86
CA ALA A 303 5.36 -42.34 -27.64
C ALA A 303 5.98 -42.89 -28.93
N MET A 304 6.82 -42.11 -29.62
CA MET A 304 7.50 -42.54 -30.84
C MET A 304 8.56 -43.61 -30.56
N ASP A 305 9.33 -43.47 -29.47
CA ASP A 305 10.31 -44.48 -29.04
C ASP A 305 9.63 -45.81 -28.68
N LEU A 306 8.48 -45.76 -27.99
CA LEU A 306 7.64 -46.92 -27.70
C LEU A 306 7.14 -47.60 -28.99
N ALA A 307 6.61 -46.83 -29.95
CA ALA A 307 6.15 -47.35 -31.22
C ALA A 307 7.27 -48.00 -32.04
N ILE A 308 8.47 -47.40 -32.05
CA ILE A 308 9.66 -47.99 -32.70
C ILE A 308 10.08 -49.29 -32.01
N ALA A 309 10.05 -49.33 -30.67
CA ALA A 309 10.39 -50.52 -29.90
C ALA A 309 9.41 -51.68 -30.16
N GLU A 310 8.13 -51.38 -30.35
CA GLU A 310 7.08 -52.37 -30.69
C GLU A 310 7.17 -52.83 -32.15
N PHE A 311 7.40 -51.91 -33.09
CA PHE A 311 7.46 -52.21 -34.53
C PHE A 311 8.71 -53.02 -34.90
N ARG A 312 9.85 -52.74 -34.26
CA ARG A 312 11.14 -53.37 -34.60
C ARG A 312 11.11 -54.90 -34.62
N PRO A 313 10.66 -55.61 -33.57
CA PRO A 313 10.63 -57.08 -33.58
C PRO A 313 9.67 -57.62 -34.65
N GLN A 314 8.52 -56.99 -34.87
CA GLN A 314 7.56 -57.41 -35.91
C GLN A 314 8.17 -57.28 -37.31
N ALA A 315 8.89 -56.18 -37.58
CA ALA A 315 9.57 -55.98 -38.85
C ALA A 315 10.68 -57.03 -39.08
N VAL A 316 11.43 -57.38 -38.04
CA VAL A 316 12.46 -58.44 -38.11
C VAL A 316 11.82 -59.80 -38.39
N GLU A 317 10.74 -60.15 -37.69
CA GLU A 317 10.02 -61.42 -37.89
C GLU A 317 9.46 -61.55 -39.31
N LEU A 318 8.85 -60.48 -39.84
CA LEU A 318 8.37 -60.41 -41.23
C LEU A 318 9.51 -60.63 -42.23
N LEU A 319 10.64 -59.97 -42.04
CA LEU A 319 11.80 -60.10 -42.92
C LEU A 319 12.40 -61.51 -42.87
N ASP A 320 12.51 -62.11 -41.69
CA ASP A 320 12.96 -63.50 -41.54
C ASP A 320 11.98 -64.50 -42.18
N GLY A 321 10.68 -64.25 -42.06
CA GLY A 321 9.64 -65.02 -42.75
C GLY A 321 9.79 -64.97 -44.27
N VAL A 322 9.95 -63.77 -44.85
CA VAL A 322 10.20 -63.59 -46.30
C VAL A 322 11.47 -64.32 -46.73
N ARG A 323 12.55 -64.20 -45.95
CA ARG A 323 13.82 -64.89 -46.22
C ARG A 323 13.65 -66.41 -46.22
N ALA A 324 12.92 -66.95 -45.26
CA ALA A 324 12.63 -68.38 -45.17
C ALA A 324 11.82 -68.87 -46.39
N SER A 325 10.79 -68.12 -46.81
CA SER A 325 10.02 -68.42 -48.02
C SER A 325 10.88 -68.42 -49.28
N VAL A 326 11.77 -67.43 -49.44
CA VAL A 326 12.70 -67.37 -50.59
C VAL A 326 13.66 -68.58 -50.61
N LEU A 327 14.18 -68.97 -49.45
CA LEU A 327 15.05 -70.15 -49.34
C LEU A 327 14.30 -71.44 -49.69
N ALA A 328 13.07 -71.61 -49.19
CA ALA A 328 12.22 -72.75 -49.52
C ALA A 328 11.90 -72.81 -51.03
N MET A 329 11.58 -71.66 -51.64
CA MET A 329 11.31 -71.57 -53.08
C MET A 329 12.54 -71.96 -53.91
N ARG A 330 13.73 -71.54 -53.47
CA ARG A 330 15.00 -71.92 -54.12
C ARG A 330 15.32 -73.41 -53.97
N ALA A 331 15.00 -74.02 -52.83
CA ALA A 331 15.16 -75.46 -52.62
C ALA A 331 14.23 -76.27 -53.52
N ASN A 332 12.95 -75.87 -53.61
CA ASN A 332 11.97 -76.50 -54.50
C ASN A 332 12.40 -76.39 -55.97
N ALA A 333 12.89 -75.24 -56.40
CA ALA A 333 13.41 -75.05 -57.75
C ALA A 333 14.58 -76.00 -58.08
N ARG A 334 15.52 -76.19 -57.14
CA ARG A 334 16.62 -77.17 -57.30
C ARG A 334 16.11 -78.61 -57.40
N ALA A 335 15.14 -79.00 -56.57
CA ALA A 335 14.55 -80.34 -56.61
C ALA A 335 13.85 -80.61 -57.96
N LEU A 336 13.09 -79.63 -58.46
CA LEU A 336 12.47 -79.67 -59.78
C LEU A 336 13.50 -79.82 -60.91
N MET A 337 14.58 -79.04 -60.88
CA MET A 337 15.68 -79.17 -61.86
C MET A 337 16.33 -80.56 -61.80
N SER A 338 16.61 -81.08 -60.61
CA SER A 338 17.21 -82.41 -60.44
C SER A 338 16.29 -83.52 -60.94
N ASN A 339 14.98 -83.44 -60.66
CA ASN A 339 14.01 -84.38 -61.20
C ASN A 339 13.92 -84.28 -62.72
N SER A 340 13.87 -83.08 -63.28
CA SER A 340 13.86 -82.86 -64.74
C SER A 340 15.09 -83.49 -65.41
N GLN A 341 16.26 -83.36 -64.79
CA GLN A 341 17.50 -83.93 -65.29
C GLN A 341 17.47 -85.46 -65.25
N ARG A 342 17.04 -86.06 -64.14
CA ARG A 342 16.85 -87.51 -64.03
C ARG A 342 15.80 -88.04 -65.01
N THR A 343 14.74 -87.28 -65.26
CA THR A 343 13.72 -87.66 -66.26
C THR A 343 14.31 -87.63 -67.67
N SER A 344 15.19 -86.67 -67.96
CA SER A 344 15.90 -86.60 -69.25
C SER A 344 16.89 -87.76 -69.42
N GLU A 345 17.62 -88.14 -68.36
CA GLU A 345 18.52 -89.30 -68.36
C GLU A 345 17.74 -90.61 -68.60
N LEU A 346 16.64 -90.83 -67.88
CA LEU A 346 15.79 -92.00 -68.09
C LEU A 346 15.18 -92.05 -69.50
N ALA A 347 14.81 -90.90 -70.06
CA ALA A 347 14.33 -90.84 -71.44
C ALA A 347 15.45 -91.18 -72.44
N ALA A 348 16.68 -90.72 -72.20
CA ALA A 348 17.84 -91.05 -73.03
C ALA A 348 18.18 -92.55 -72.94
N ASP A 349 18.19 -93.14 -71.75
CA ASP A 349 18.41 -94.57 -71.54
C ASP A 349 17.33 -95.42 -72.21
N ALA A 350 16.05 -95.02 -72.10
CA ALA A 350 14.95 -95.70 -72.76
C ALA A 350 15.08 -95.67 -74.30
N VAL A 351 15.52 -94.55 -74.87
CA VAL A 351 15.85 -94.45 -76.30
C VAL A 351 17.00 -95.39 -76.67
N GLY A 352 18.05 -95.45 -75.85
CA GLY A 352 19.16 -96.39 -76.03
C GLY A 352 18.72 -97.85 -76.03
N SER A 353 17.90 -98.26 -75.06
CA SER A 353 17.32 -99.62 -75.03
C SER A 353 16.40 -99.89 -76.21
N PHE A 354 15.66 -98.89 -76.69
CA PHE A 354 14.83 -99.03 -77.91
C PHE A 354 15.69 -99.26 -79.15
N ASP A 355 16.80 -98.54 -79.27
CA ASP A 355 17.73 -98.67 -80.39
C ASP A 355 18.43 -100.03 -80.37
N GLU A 356 18.84 -100.50 -79.20
CA GLU A 356 19.41 -101.84 -78.99
C GLU A 356 18.40 -102.96 -79.32
N ALA A 357 17.14 -102.80 -78.89
CA ALA A 357 16.05 -103.72 -79.27
C ALA A 357 15.76 -103.71 -80.78
N SER A 358 15.75 -102.53 -81.41
CA SER A 358 15.59 -102.36 -82.86
C SER A 358 16.72 -103.06 -83.63
N THR A 359 17.95 -102.93 -83.13
CA THR A 359 19.14 -103.59 -83.71
C THR A 359 19.05 -105.11 -83.57
N ASN A 360 18.63 -105.63 -82.40
CA ASN A 360 18.42 -107.06 -82.18
C ASN A 360 17.30 -107.65 -83.07
N VAL A 361 16.19 -106.94 -83.24
CA VAL A 361 15.11 -107.36 -84.17
C VAL A 361 15.61 -107.39 -85.60
N SER A 362 16.43 -106.40 -86.00
CA SER A 362 17.05 -106.37 -87.33
C SER A 362 18.03 -107.54 -87.54
N ALA A 363 18.76 -107.95 -86.51
CA ALA A 363 19.70 -109.08 -86.57
C ALA A 363 19.01 -110.45 -86.66
N VAL A 364 17.82 -110.61 -86.09
CA VAL A 364 17.00 -111.84 -86.19
C VAL A 364 16.27 -111.96 -87.54
N ALA A 365 16.15 -110.85 -88.28
CA ALA A 365 15.50 -110.81 -89.60
C ALA A 365 16.42 -111.17 -90.78
N THR A 366 17.67 -111.57 -90.51
CA THR A 366 18.69 -112.07 -91.47
C THR A 366 19.07 -113.49 -91.14
#